data_AF-A0A7K5MIL4-F1
#
_entry.id   AF-A0A7K5MIL4-F1
#
_cell.length_a   1.000
_cell.length_b   1.000
_cell.length_c   1.000
_cell.angle_alpha   90.00
_cell.angle_beta   90.00
_cell.angle_gamma   90.00
#
_symmetry.space_group_name_H-M   'P 1'
#
loop_
_entity.id
_entity.type
_entity.pdbx_description
1 polymer ?
#
loop_
_entity_poly.entity_id
_entity_poly.type
_entity_poly.pdbx_seq_one_letter_code
_entity_poly.pdbx_strand_id
1 'polypeptide(L)'
;ENRLLPTELRHEALALQKELEFDFQAPGETGDSQDDEYRWAGLEPPKVMVTTSRDPSARLRLFAKVGVARCGCGSGWVWLWMGVARCGCGLGVACRAAGVTDLLVLHETRGRPDGLTVSHLPHGPTAHFTLSGAVLRQEVGGLGGAPLAAPHLLLLRLDSTLGKR
;
A
#
# COMPACT_ATOMS: atom_id res chain seq x y z
N GLU A 1 15.94 -9.25 -37.73
CA GLU A 1 15.73 -9.03 -39.18
C GLU A 1 16.45 -7.75 -39.58
N ASN A 2 17.29 -7.77 -40.61
CA ASN A 2 18.08 -6.62 -41.06
C ASN A 2 17.21 -5.61 -41.84
N ARG A 3 16.22 -5.01 -41.18
CA ARG A 3 15.40 -3.94 -41.74
C ARG A 3 16.13 -2.61 -41.64
N LEU A 4 15.91 -1.75 -42.63
CA LEU A 4 16.43 -0.39 -42.61
C LEU A 4 15.88 0.38 -41.41
N LEU A 5 16.73 1.13 -40.71
CA LEU A 5 16.31 1.98 -39.59
C LEU A 5 15.34 3.07 -40.08
N PRO A 6 14.36 3.50 -39.25
CA PRO A 6 13.55 4.68 -39.49
C PRO A 6 14.42 5.91 -39.73
N THR A 7 13.98 6.84 -40.59
CA THR A 7 14.75 8.02 -40.98
C THR A 7 15.14 8.92 -39.81
N GLU A 8 14.28 9.01 -38.80
CA GLU A 8 14.51 9.78 -37.57
C GLU A 8 15.71 9.23 -36.77
N LEU A 9 15.80 7.91 -36.63
CA LEU A 9 16.86 7.25 -35.85
C LEU A 9 18.19 7.16 -36.61
N ARG A 10 18.21 7.30 -37.93
CA ARG A 10 19.45 7.17 -38.73
C ARG A 10 20.50 8.23 -38.40
N HIS A 11 20.06 9.43 -38.06
CA HIS A 11 20.96 10.54 -37.73
C HIS A 11 21.66 10.34 -36.38
N GLU A 12 20.99 9.68 -35.43
CA GLU A 12 21.47 9.45 -34.06
C GLU A 12 21.97 8.02 -33.82
N ALA A 13 21.85 7.13 -34.82
CA ALA A 13 22.14 5.70 -34.69
C ALA A 13 23.55 5.41 -34.14
N LEU A 14 24.55 6.17 -34.57
CA LEU A 14 25.94 5.99 -34.11
C LEU A 14 26.17 6.43 -32.67
N ALA A 15 25.38 7.39 -32.17
CA ALA A 15 25.44 7.83 -30.78
C ALA A 15 24.71 6.80 -29.89
N LEU A 16 23.48 6.43 -30.28
CA LEU A 16 22.68 5.42 -29.58
C LEU A 16 23.39 4.07 -29.50
N GLN A 17 24.12 3.67 -30.55
CA GLN A 17 24.89 2.42 -30.52
C GLN A 17 25.97 2.43 -29.43
N LYS A 18 26.65 3.57 -29.22
CA LYS A 18 27.66 3.70 -28.17
C LYS A 18 27.02 3.70 -26.78
N GLU A 19 25.85 4.30 -26.63
CA GLU A 19 25.10 4.28 -25.37
C GLU A 19 24.61 2.85 -25.05
N LEU A 20 24.16 2.12 -26.07
CA LEU A 20 23.70 0.74 -25.94
C LEU A 20 24.80 -0.22 -25.42
N GLU A 21 26.07 0.08 -25.72
CA GLU A 21 27.23 -0.67 -25.18
C GLU A 21 27.33 -0.54 -23.65
N PHE A 22 26.76 0.51 -23.05
CA PHE A 22 26.71 0.71 -21.60
C PHE A 22 25.38 0.25 -20.99
N ASP A 23 24.31 0.12 -21.78
CA ASP A 23 22.99 -0.37 -21.35
C ASP A 23 22.88 -1.91 -21.26
N PHE A 24 24.00 -2.62 -21.05
CA PHE A 24 23.99 -4.07 -20.91
C PHE A 24 23.16 -4.50 -19.69
N GLN A 25 21.89 -4.84 -19.92
CA GLN A 25 21.06 -5.60 -18.98
C GLN A 25 21.63 -7.02 -18.87
N ALA A 26 21.90 -7.47 -17.64
CA ALA A 26 22.36 -8.83 -17.41
C ALA A 26 21.32 -9.84 -17.93
N PRO A 27 21.73 -10.92 -18.64
CA PRO A 27 20.79 -11.90 -19.16
C PRO A 27 20.08 -12.62 -18.01
N GLY A 28 18.81 -12.28 -17.79
CA GLY A 28 17.97 -12.81 -16.71
C GLY A 28 17.23 -11.76 -15.90
N GLU A 29 17.66 -10.48 -15.96
CA GLU A 29 16.91 -9.39 -15.35
C GLU A 29 15.79 -8.94 -16.29
N THR A 30 14.59 -9.46 -16.09
CA THR A 30 13.34 -8.83 -16.57
C THR A 30 12.95 -7.68 -15.63
N GLY A 31 13.95 -7.04 -15.01
CA GLY A 31 13.75 -5.93 -14.10
C GLY A 31 13.51 -4.70 -14.96
N ASP A 32 12.25 -4.30 -15.10
CA ASP A 32 11.96 -2.91 -15.41
C ASP A 32 12.82 -2.08 -14.46
N SER A 33 13.71 -1.24 -15.01
CA SER A 33 14.53 -0.28 -14.25
C SER A 33 13.68 0.84 -13.65
N GLN A 34 12.43 0.54 -13.33
CA GLN A 34 11.50 1.46 -12.71
C GLN A 34 11.86 1.55 -11.23
N ASP A 35 12.18 2.76 -10.80
CA ASP A 35 12.30 3.09 -9.40
C ASP A 35 10.94 2.92 -8.73
N ASP A 36 10.72 1.78 -8.08
CA ASP A 36 9.52 1.46 -7.31
C ASP A 36 9.75 1.77 -5.83
N GLU A 37 8.84 2.53 -5.22
CA GLU A 37 8.88 2.84 -3.78
C GLU A 37 8.81 1.58 -2.91
N TYR A 38 8.25 0.48 -3.43
CA TYR A 38 8.12 -0.80 -2.75
C TYR A 38 9.26 -1.79 -3.01
N ARG A 39 10.37 -1.37 -3.63
CA ARG A 39 11.51 -2.23 -3.99
C ARG A 39 12.04 -3.12 -2.85
N TRP A 40 11.94 -2.66 -1.60
CA TRP A 40 12.41 -3.38 -0.40
C TRP A 40 11.33 -4.25 0.27
N ALA A 41 10.14 -4.35 -0.33
CA ALA A 41 9.05 -5.16 0.19
C ALA A 41 9.48 -6.64 0.31
N GLY A 42 9.28 -7.22 1.48
CA GLY A 42 9.62 -8.62 1.78
C GLY A 42 10.98 -8.84 2.45
N LEU A 43 11.86 -7.82 2.48
CA LEU A 43 13.11 -7.90 3.26
C LEU A 43 12.84 -7.59 4.74
N GLU A 44 12.08 -6.52 5.00
CA GLU A 44 11.69 -6.11 6.34
C GLU A 44 10.17 -6.26 6.53
N PRO A 45 9.71 -6.68 7.73
CA PRO A 45 8.29 -6.73 8.01
C PRO A 45 7.72 -5.30 8.09
N PRO A 46 6.64 -5.00 7.37
CA PRO A 46 6.03 -3.68 7.40
C PRO A 46 5.42 -3.36 8.77
N LYS A 47 5.53 -2.09 9.14
CA LYS A 47 5.02 -1.53 10.38
C LYS A 47 3.86 -0.61 10.04
N VAL A 48 2.65 -1.07 10.36
CA VAL A 48 1.41 -0.42 9.94
C VAL A 48 0.79 0.32 11.12
N MET A 49 0.60 1.62 10.96
CA MET A 49 -0.11 2.46 11.93
C MET A 49 -1.56 2.65 11.48
N VAL A 50 -2.51 2.35 12.37
CA VAL A 50 -3.93 2.58 12.12
C VAL A 50 -4.42 3.73 12.98
N THR A 51 -5.01 4.74 12.34
CA THR A 51 -5.65 5.88 12.98
C THR A 51 -7.06 6.09 12.43
N THR A 52 -7.89 6.75 13.21
CA THR A 52 -9.24 7.17 12.80
C THR A 52 -9.28 8.68 12.55
N SER A 53 -10.45 9.18 12.17
CA SER A 53 -10.78 10.60 12.20
C SER A 53 -10.68 11.20 13.62
N ARG A 54 -10.80 12.54 13.71
CA ARG A 54 -10.64 13.34 14.94
C ARG A 54 -11.61 12.98 16.06
N ASP A 55 -12.82 12.52 15.75
CA ASP A 55 -13.81 12.15 16.77
C ASP A 55 -14.55 10.88 16.33
N PRO A 56 -13.99 9.69 16.60
CA PRO A 56 -14.54 8.44 16.11
C PRO A 56 -15.68 7.94 17.00
N SER A 57 -16.75 7.53 16.35
CA SER A 57 -17.82 6.76 16.95
C SER A 57 -17.28 5.47 17.58
N ALA A 58 -18.02 4.92 18.54
CA ALA A 58 -17.70 3.61 19.11
C ALA A 58 -17.65 2.53 18.02
N ARG A 59 -18.51 2.65 17.00
CA ARG A 59 -18.59 1.74 15.87
C ARG A 59 -17.30 1.76 15.03
N LEU A 60 -16.75 2.94 14.74
CA LEU A 60 -15.49 3.07 14.02
C LEU A 60 -14.28 2.58 14.83
N ARG A 61 -14.27 2.83 16.14
CA ARG A 61 -13.22 2.28 17.02
C ARG A 61 -13.21 0.76 17.02
N LEU A 62 -14.39 0.14 17.04
CA LEU A 62 -14.53 -1.31 16.90
C LEU A 62 -14.11 -1.79 15.51
N PHE A 63 -14.47 -1.06 14.45
CA PHE A 63 -14.04 -1.34 13.08
C PHE A 63 -12.51 -1.30 12.93
N ALA A 64 -11.85 -0.26 13.44
CA ALA A 64 -10.40 -0.11 13.37
C ALA A 64 -9.69 -1.24 14.14
N LYS A 65 -10.16 -1.55 15.36
CA LYS A 65 -9.54 -2.55 16.24
C LYS A 65 -9.75 -3.99 15.76
N VAL A 66 -10.95 -4.33 15.29
CA VAL A 66 -11.31 -5.71 14.94
C VAL A 66 -11.18 -5.97 13.44
N GLY A 67 -11.55 -5.00 12.61
CA GLY A 67 -11.57 -5.14 11.15
C GLY A 67 -10.19 -5.01 10.52
N VAL A 68 -9.40 -4.01 10.93
CA VAL A 68 -8.09 -3.74 10.30
C VAL A 68 -6.96 -4.39 11.08
N ALA A 69 -6.84 -4.08 12.37
CA ALA A 69 -5.70 -4.55 13.19
C ALA A 69 -5.69 -6.06 13.47
N ARG A 70 -6.84 -6.75 13.41
CA ARG A 70 -6.91 -8.20 13.65
C ARG A 70 -6.97 -9.04 12.37
N CYS A 71 -7.34 -8.46 11.23
CA CYS A 71 -7.41 -9.16 9.95
C CYS A 71 -6.01 -9.33 9.31
N GLY A 72 -5.07 -8.42 9.60
CA GLY A 72 -3.71 -8.44 9.07
C GLY A 72 -2.66 -9.10 9.97
N CYS A 73 -3.02 -10.08 10.81
CA CYS A 73 -2.07 -10.80 11.65
C CYS A 73 -1.23 -11.80 10.82
N GLY A 74 -0.35 -11.29 9.97
CA GLY A 74 0.86 -12.01 9.59
C GLY A 74 1.85 -11.98 10.75
N SER A 75 2.57 -13.07 11.00
CA SER A 75 3.70 -13.11 11.93
C SER A 75 4.77 -12.10 11.49
N GLY A 76 4.92 -10.99 12.24
CA GLY A 76 5.92 -9.95 11.99
C GLY A 76 5.35 -8.53 11.81
N TRP A 77 4.06 -8.39 11.50
CA TRP A 77 3.44 -7.07 11.27
C TRP A 77 3.18 -6.37 12.61
N VAL A 78 3.76 -5.19 12.79
CA VAL A 78 3.56 -4.38 14.00
C VAL A 78 2.41 -3.42 13.77
N TRP A 79 1.29 -3.69 14.42
CA TRP A 79 0.10 -2.85 14.42
C TRP A 79 0.12 -1.88 15.59
N LEU A 80 0.12 -0.57 15.29
CA LEU A 80 0.05 0.48 16.30
C LEU A 80 -1.30 1.19 16.22
N TRP A 81 -1.89 1.44 17.39
CA TRP A 81 -3.10 2.26 17.51
C TRP A 81 -2.74 3.56 18.23
N MET A 82 -2.78 4.68 17.51
CA MET A 82 -2.44 6.00 18.08
C MET A 82 -3.62 6.67 18.79
N GLY A 83 -4.83 6.11 18.70
CA GLY A 83 -6.04 6.74 19.20
C GLY A 83 -6.47 7.93 18.35
N VAL A 84 -7.01 8.97 18.99
CA VAL A 84 -7.39 10.23 18.33
C VAL A 84 -6.14 11.07 18.13
N ALA A 85 -5.44 10.84 17.03
CA ALA A 85 -4.41 11.76 16.57
C ALA A 85 -5.09 12.94 15.86
N ARG A 86 -4.71 14.17 16.21
CA ARG A 86 -5.05 15.32 15.35
C ARG A 86 -4.35 15.07 14.01
N CYS A 87 -5.15 14.86 12.96
CA CYS A 87 -4.71 14.84 11.58
C CYS A 87 -4.15 16.22 11.21
N GLY A 88 -2.93 16.50 11.65
CA GLY A 88 -2.17 17.71 11.33
C GLY A 88 -0.79 17.31 10.83
N CYS A 89 0.04 18.31 10.49
CA CYS A 89 1.40 18.10 9.98
C CYS A 89 2.28 17.20 10.86
N GLY A 90 2.00 17.12 12.17
CA GLY A 90 2.74 16.30 13.12
C GLY A 90 2.57 14.79 12.95
N LEU A 91 1.46 14.30 12.38
CA LEU A 91 1.20 12.86 12.29
C LEU A 91 2.21 12.16 11.37
N GLY A 92 2.44 12.73 10.18
CA GLY A 92 3.42 12.19 9.23
C GLY A 92 4.84 12.23 9.77
N VAL A 93 5.20 13.33 10.48
CA VAL A 93 6.53 13.46 11.10
C VAL A 93 6.72 12.43 12.22
N ALA A 94 5.71 12.23 13.07
CA ALA A 94 5.76 11.24 14.15
C ALA A 94 5.84 9.80 13.61
N CYS A 95 5.07 9.48 12.57
CA CYS A 95 5.11 8.16 11.93
C CYS A 95 6.47 7.89 11.27
N ARG A 96 7.06 8.89 10.60
CA ARG A 96 8.42 8.79 10.05
C ARG A 96 9.48 8.62 11.13
N ALA A 97 9.41 9.38 12.22
CA ALA A 97 10.33 9.23 13.36
C ALA A 97 10.21 7.85 14.04
N ALA A 98 9.02 7.25 14.01
CA ALA A 98 8.77 5.92 14.54
C ALA A 98 9.10 4.78 13.56
N GLY A 99 9.56 5.08 12.33
CA GLY A 99 9.85 4.08 11.30
C GLY A 99 8.63 3.28 10.84
N VAL A 100 7.45 3.92 10.80
CA VAL A 100 6.21 3.30 10.27
C VAL A 100 6.31 3.27 8.74
N THR A 101 6.04 2.11 8.13
CA THR A 101 6.04 1.93 6.67
C THR A 101 4.73 2.40 6.06
N ASP A 102 3.61 2.09 6.70
CA ASP A 102 2.28 2.36 6.14
C ASP A 102 1.35 3.00 7.18
N LEU A 103 0.64 4.04 6.75
CA LEU A 103 -0.35 4.74 7.54
C LEU A 103 -1.74 4.48 6.97
N LEU A 104 -2.63 3.95 7.81
CA LEU A 104 -4.03 3.70 7.50
C LEU A 104 -4.91 4.70 8.26
N VAL A 105 -5.66 5.52 7.54
CA VAL A 105 -6.60 6.49 8.10
C VAL A 105 -8.02 6.10 7.75
N LEU A 106 -8.84 5.84 8.76
CA LEU A 106 -10.25 5.49 8.61
C LEU A 106 -11.16 6.69 8.85
N HIS A 107 -12.11 6.87 7.93
CA HIS A 107 -13.17 7.88 7.99
C HIS A 107 -14.54 7.21 8.13
N GLU A 108 -15.47 7.96 8.71
CA GLU A 108 -16.86 7.55 8.81
C GLU A 108 -17.80 8.74 8.63
N THR A 109 -19.03 8.43 8.23
CA THR A 109 -20.18 9.33 8.26
C THR A 109 -21.26 8.74 9.15
N ARG A 110 -21.60 9.43 10.25
CA ARG A 110 -22.68 9.06 11.20
C ARG A 110 -22.57 7.61 11.71
N GLY A 111 -21.38 7.17 12.08
CA GLY A 111 -21.15 5.82 12.60
C GLY A 111 -20.88 4.76 11.54
N ARG A 112 -21.03 5.08 10.24
CA ARG A 112 -20.78 4.14 9.14
C ARG A 112 -19.42 4.44 8.51
N PRO A 113 -18.46 3.49 8.51
CA PRO A 113 -17.18 3.69 7.84
C PRO A 113 -17.39 3.78 6.33
N ASP A 114 -16.87 4.85 5.74
CA ASP A 114 -17.09 5.22 4.34
C ASP A 114 -15.79 5.55 3.59
N GLY A 115 -14.71 5.81 4.30
CA GLY A 115 -13.42 6.14 3.70
C GLY A 115 -12.26 5.40 4.36
N LEU A 116 -11.34 4.93 3.53
CA LEU A 116 -10.05 4.36 3.93
C LEU A 116 -8.96 5.03 3.10
N THR A 117 -7.99 5.64 3.77
CA THR A 117 -6.77 6.15 3.14
C THR A 117 -5.60 5.28 3.53
N VAL A 118 -4.84 4.83 2.54
CA VAL A 118 -3.60 4.07 2.70
C VAL A 118 -2.47 4.91 2.16
N SER A 119 -1.51 5.27 3.02
CA SER A 119 -0.34 6.06 2.64
C SER A 119 0.94 5.29 2.96
N HIS A 120 1.79 5.10 1.97
CA HIS A 120 3.13 4.56 2.18
C HIS A 120 4.10 5.68 2.54
N LEU A 121 4.90 5.48 3.58
CA LEU A 121 5.87 6.42 4.11
C LEU A 121 7.29 5.93 3.79
N PRO A 122 8.29 6.82 3.66
CA PRO A 122 8.24 8.26 3.94
C PRO A 122 7.70 9.14 2.80
N HIS A 123 7.82 8.67 1.55
CA HIS A 123 7.46 9.40 0.31
C HIS A 123 6.71 8.54 -0.69
N GLY A 124 5.99 7.53 -0.22
CA GLY A 124 5.26 6.61 -1.07
C GLY A 124 3.89 7.14 -1.52
N PRO A 125 3.20 6.37 -2.38
CA PRO A 125 1.89 6.74 -2.88
C PRO A 125 0.83 6.76 -1.77
N THR A 126 -0.24 7.50 -2.02
CA THR A 126 -1.45 7.49 -1.19
C THR A 126 -2.65 7.08 -2.02
N ALA A 127 -3.33 6.03 -1.58
CA ALA A 127 -4.56 5.53 -2.19
C ALA A 127 -5.76 5.84 -1.28
N HIS A 128 -6.79 6.44 -1.86
CA HIS A 128 -8.04 6.73 -1.19
C HIS A 128 -9.12 5.78 -1.70
N PHE A 129 -9.76 5.05 -0.79
CA PHE A 129 -10.82 4.12 -1.07
C PHE A 129 -12.11 4.56 -0.39
N THR A 130 -13.21 4.53 -1.13
CA THR A 130 -14.55 4.68 -0.58
C THR A 130 -15.09 3.30 -0.22
N LEU A 131 -15.43 3.10 1.05
CA LEU A 131 -16.02 1.87 1.55
C LEU A 131 -17.54 1.95 1.40
N SER A 132 -18.14 0.89 0.87
CA SER A 132 -19.59 0.74 0.79
C SER A 132 -20.00 -0.62 1.34
N GLY A 133 -21.15 -0.69 2.03
CA GLY A 133 -21.68 -1.94 2.58
C GLY A 133 -20.85 -2.54 3.72
N ALA A 134 -20.08 -1.74 4.46
CA ALA A 134 -19.25 -2.24 5.56
C ALA A 134 -20.09 -2.77 6.73
N VAL A 135 -20.00 -4.08 6.98
CA VAL A 135 -20.66 -4.78 8.09
C VAL A 135 -19.62 -5.20 9.13
N LEU A 136 -19.91 -4.99 10.41
CA LEU A 136 -18.99 -5.39 11.47
C LEU A 136 -19.13 -6.87 11.81
N ARG A 137 -18.00 -7.51 12.13
CA ARG A 137 -17.98 -8.90 12.62
C ARG A 137 -18.94 -9.12 13.80
N GLN A 138 -19.04 -8.13 14.69
CA GLN A 138 -19.92 -8.18 15.86
C GLN A 138 -21.41 -8.15 15.51
N GLU A 139 -21.78 -7.63 14.33
CA GLU A 139 -23.18 -7.55 13.87
C GLU A 139 -23.66 -8.86 13.23
N VAL A 140 -22.74 -9.66 12.67
CA VAL A 140 -23.08 -10.92 11.98
C VAL A 140 -23.47 -12.03 12.97
N GLY A 141 -22.98 -11.98 14.22
CA GLY A 141 -23.23 -13.00 15.25
C GLY A 141 -22.60 -14.36 14.94
N GLY A 142 -22.55 -15.25 15.94
CA GLY A 142 -22.17 -16.67 15.74
C GLY A 142 -20.72 -16.97 15.36
N LEU A 143 -19.83 -15.96 15.33
CA LEU A 143 -18.43 -16.14 14.94
C LEU A 143 -17.55 -16.37 16.17
N GLY A 144 -16.79 -17.46 16.17
CA GLY A 144 -15.74 -17.74 17.17
C GLY A 144 -14.55 -16.78 17.07
N GLY A 145 -13.46 -17.08 17.80
CA GLY A 145 -12.21 -16.31 17.70
C GLY A 145 -11.67 -16.29 16.26
N ALA A 146 -11.20 -15.13 15.79
CA ALA A 146 -10.52 -15.06 14.49
C ALA A 146 -9.17 -15.80 14.56
N PRO A 147 -8.81 -16.59 13.52
CA PRO A 147 -7.51 -17.24 13.45
C PRO A 147 -6.39 -16.20 13.43
N LEU A 148 -5.25 -16.53 14.04
CA LEU A 148 -4.07 -15.65 14.14
C LEU A 148 -3.01 -15.99 13.07
N ALA A 149 -3.33 -16.84 12.11
CA ALA A 149 -2.42 -17.25 11.05
C ALA A 149 -2.31 -16.16 9.97
N ALA A 150 -1.15 -16.09 9.30
CA ALA A 150 -0.94 -15.21 8.18
C ALA A 150 -1.93 -15.56 7.04
N PRO A 151 -2.73 -14.59 6.56
CA PRO A 151 -3.69 -14.86 5.50
C PRO A 151 -2.99 -15.04 4.14
N HIS A 152 -3.55 -15.91 3.30
CA HIS A 152 -3.21 -15.93 1.88
C HIS A 152 -3.98 -14.82 1.16
N LEU A 153 -3.29 -14.09 0.28
CA LEU A 153 -3.88 -13.00 -0.50
C LEU A 153 -4.30 -13.53 -1.89
N LEU A 154 -5.54 -13.25 -2.29
CA LEU A 154 -6.06 -13.57 -3.62
C LEU A 154 -6.50 -12.26 -4.28
N LEU A 155 -5.77 -11.85 -5.32
CA LEU A 155 -6.10 -10.67 -6.14
C LEU A 155 -6.74 -11.17 -7.44
N LEU A 156 -7.96 -10.74 -7.73
CA LEU A 156 -8.74 -11.21 -8.88
C LEU A 156 -9.04 -10.06 -9.83
N ARG A 157 -8.70 -10.21 -11.11
CA ARG A 157 -9.03 -9.28 -12.22
C ARG A 157 -8.46 -7.86 -12.03
N LEU A 158 -7.23 -7.77 -11.53
CA LEU A 158 -6.45 -6.53 -11.48
C LEU A 158 -5.42 -6.50 -12.62
N ASP A 159 -5.90 -6.56 -13.86
CA ASP A 159 -5.05 -6.79 -15.02
C ASP A 159 -4.48 -5.51 -15.64
N SER A 160 -5.11 -4.36 -15.35
CA SER A 160 -4.69 -3.05 -15.85
C SER A 160 -3.38 -2.59 -15.21
N THR A 161 -2.66 -1.67 -15.87
CA THR A 161 -1.44 -1.06 -15.31
C THR A 161 -1.69 -0.38 -13.97
N LEU A 162 -2.86 0.24 -13.79
CA LEU A 162 -3.28 0.80 -12.52
C LEU A 162 -3.64 -0.27 -11.48
N GLY A 163 -4.20 -1.42 -11.90
CA GLY A 163 -4.54 -2.51 -11.01
C GLY A 163 -3.32 -3.28 -10.48
N LYS A 164 -2.22 -3.28 -11.25
CA LYS A 164 -0.93 -3.85 -10.83
C LYS A 164 -0.12 -2.93 -9.93
N ARG A 165 -0.50 -1.65 -9.84
CA ARG A 165 0.10 -0.65 -8.95
C ARG A 165 -0.53 -0.73 -7.57
#